data_AF-A0A657AZ38-F1
#
_entry.id   AF-A0A657AZ38-F1
#
_cell.length_a   1.000
_cell.length_b   1.000
_cell.length_c   1.000
_cell.angle_alpha   90.00
_cell.angle_beta   90.00
_cell.angle_gamma   90.00
#
_symmetry.space_group_name_H-M   'P 1'
#
loop_
_entity.id
_entity.type
_entity.pdbx_description
1 polymer ?
#
loop_
_entity_poly.entity_id
_entity_poly.type
_entity_poly.pdbx_seq_one_letter_code
_entity_poly.pdbx_strand_id
1 'polypeptide(L)'
;SLNYFDPTKSTIIHFHGWQNGSSQNNYSREDFLFDYNGENVITSASWKARDWNIAYFYWNQLADEAEVKDAEAKIWTPNGPRGMRYRLNDGSYSTALSPNKSVSDIAFEQITSVLSGSTSYYVRLSGHSLGSQLATNVTKKISDAVYNGTVGNNLTVDRLELLDPFWSADPKSYLGDANGDGNTDWVGEHARWDIQTLIDRHNLPVTWYKSSGILDIWIGDRNTILEGMVTFIHNRFWYLSGPDFVNKHNHVVPWYFRSMASNAPEEVTITWWGARRTTGKLAASARTSDSRIQEMMGDRYHWDQVEGRYTTDPSDDQFERKNY
;
A
#
# COMPACT_ATOMS: atom_id res chain seq x y z
N SER A 1 31.24 -5.41 -7.93
CA SER A 1 29.93 -4.78 -8.21
C SER A 1 29.26 -4.50 -6.88
N LEU A 2 28.67 -3.33 -6.67
CA LEU A 2 27.71 -3.16 -5.58
C LEU A 2 26.48 -3.97 -5.98
N ASN A 3 26.23 -5.10 -5.33
CA ASN A 3 25.01 -5.86 -5.56
C ASN A 3 23.89 -5.13 -4.81
N TYR A 4 23.02 -4.44 -5.56
CA TYR A 4 21.87 -3.71 -5.02
C TYR A 4 20.76 -4.62 -4.46
N PHE A 5 20.89 -5.93 -4.67
CA PHE A 5 19.98 -6.98 -4.23
C PHE A 5 20.80 -8.14 -3.66
N ASP A 6 20.39 -8.64 -2.50
CA ASP A 6 20.92 -9.85 -1.88
C ASP A 6 19.84 -10.95 -1.89
N PRO A 7 20.01 -12.05 -2.66
CA PRO A 7 18.99 -13.09 -2.78
C PRO A 7 18.70 -13.81 -1.46
N THR A 8 19.54 -13.68 -0.42
CA THR A 8 19.33 -14.33 0.87
C THR A 8 18.49 -13.49 1.84
N LYS A 9 18.24 -12.22 1.50
CA LYS A 9 17.54 -11.26 2.35
C LYS A 9 16.05 -11.16 2.01
N SER A 10 15.22 -10.98 3.03
CA SER A 10 13.80 -10.66 2.86
C SER A 10 13.65 -9.37 2.07
N THR A 11 12.61 -9.28 1.25
CA THR A 11 12.44 -8.14 0.34
C THR A 11 11.12 -7.42 0.57
N ILE A 12 11.17 -6.09 0.66
CA ILE A 12 9.99 -5.23 0.55
C ILE A 12 10.06 -4.36 -0.70
N ILE A 13 8.97 -4.31 -1.46
CA ILE A 13 8.80 -3.38 -2.58
C ILE A 13 7.59 -2.49 -2.32
N HIS A 14 7.80 -1.18 -2.46
CA HIS A 14 6.78 -0.16 -2.26
C HIS A 14 6.30 0.43 -3.58
N PHE A 15 4.99 0.62 -3.72
CA PHE A 15 4.36 1.28 -4.86
C PHE A 15 3.76 2.61 -4.40
N HIS A 16 4.26 3.72 -4.95
CA HIS A 16 3.72 5.05 -4.67
C HIS A 16 2.36 5.28 -5.35
N GLY A 17 1.68 6.36 -4.95
CA GLY A 17 0.38 6.76 -5.47
C GLY A 17 0.39 7.67 -6.69
N TRP A 18 -0.66 8.48 -6.82
CA TRP A 18 -0.81 9.54 -7.82
C TRP A 18 0.24 10.65 -7.63
N GLN A 19 0.87 11.11 -8.71
CA GLN A 19 2.04 12.00 -8.68
C GLN A 19 1.85 13.26 -9.54
N ASN A 20 0.69 13.92 -9.39
CA ASN A 20 0.32 15.10 -10.19
C ASN A 20 1.36 16.23 -10.07
N GLY A 21 1.91 16.64 -11.21
CA GLY A 21 2.86 17.73 -11.32
C GLY A 21 4.31 17.31 -11.06
N SER A 22 4.58 16.03 -10.76
CA SER A 22 5.94 15.57 -10.46
C SER A 22 6.93 15.82 -11.60
N SER A 23 6.51 15.69 -12.86
CA SER A 23 7.33 15.96 -14.05
C SER A 23 7.67 17.45 -14.20
N GLN A 24 6.71 18.32 -13.90
CA GLN A 24 6.89 19.78 -13.93
C GLN A 24 7.75 20.26 -12.74
N ASN A 25 7.69 19.54 -11.62
CA ASN A 25 8.56 19.74 -10.47
C ASN A 25 9.90 19.00 -10.63
N ASN A 26 10.59 19.28 -11.75
CA ASN A 26 11.91 18.72 -12.07
C ASN A 26 12.00 17.19 -11.93
N TYR A 27 10.95 16.48 -12.36
CA TYR A 27 10.85 15.02 -12.26
C TYR A 27 11.06 14.47 -10.84
N SER A 28 10.60 15.22 -9.82
CA SER A 28 10.61 14.80 -8.43
C SER A 28 9.96 13.43 -8.23
N ARG A 29 10.47 12.67 -7.26
CA ARG A 29 9.96 11.34 -6.93
C ARG A 29 9.87 11.21 -5.42
N GLU A 30 8.85 10.48 -4.98
CA GLU A 30 8.80 9.98 -3.61
C GLU A 30 10.03 9.10 -3.33
N ASP A 31 10.59 9.18 -2.14
CA ASP A 31 11.68 8.35 -1.70
C ASP A 31 11.54 8.02 -0.20
N PHE A 32 12.54 7.36 0.38
CA PHE A 32 12.53 6.99 1.80
C PHE A 32 13.01 8.13 2.73
N LEU A 33 13.14 9.37 2.23
CA LEU A 33 13.45 10.52 3.08
C LEU A 33 12.16 11.09 3.65
N PHE A 34 12.10 11.16 4.98
CA PHE A 34 11.10 11.93 5.69
C PHE A 34 11.73 13.24 6.16
N ASP A 35 11.27 14.36 5.59
CA ASP A 35 11.68 15.71 5.99
C ASP A 35 10.46 16.51 6.42
N TYR A 36 10.32 16.76 7.73
CA TYR A 36 9.16 17.45 8.30
C TYR A 36 9.49 18.07 9.66
N ASN A 37 9.09 19.33 9.87
CA ASN A 37 9.27 20.07 11.14
C ASN A 37 10.69 19.98 11.75
N GLY A 38 11.72 19.98 10.90
CA GLY A 38 13.13 19.91 11.34
C GLY A 38 13.66 18.50 11.58
N GLU A 39 12.83 17.47 11.40
CA GLU A 39 13.28 16.09 11.30
C GLU A 39 13.73 15.77 9.89
N ASN A 40 14.81 15.00 9.77
CA ASN A 40 15.34 14.52 8.51
C ASN A 40 15.76 13.05 8.70
N VAL A 41 14.90 12.12 8.31
CA VAL A 41 15.01 10.69 8.65
C VAL A 41 14.97 9.85 7.38
N ILE A 42 16.00 9.04 7.16
CA ILE A 42 16.01 8.02 6.10
C ILE A 42 15.28 6.79 6.64
N THR A 43 13.99 6.67 6.34
CA THR A 43 13.10 5.64 6.90
C THR A 43 13.49 4.21 6.49
N SER A 44 14.19 4.05 5.35
CA SER A 44 14.73 2.76 4.89
C SER A 44 15.94 2.27 5.67
N ALA A 45 16.59 3.11 6.49
CA ALA A 45 17.80 2.74 7.22
C ALA A 45 17.55 1.58 8.20
N SER A 46 16.41 1.59 8.89
CA SER A 46 16.02 0.56 9.86
C SER A 46 15.73 -0.80 9.22
N TRP A 47 15.25 -0.80 7.97
CA TRP A 47 15.03 -2.00 7.16
C TRP A 47 16.36 -2.61 6.72
N LYS A 48 17.27 -1.79 6.19
CA LYS A 48 18.62 -2.25 5.80
C LYS A 48 19.40 -2.79 7.00
N ALA A 49 19.30 -2.12 8.15
CA ALA A 49 19.92 -2.57 9.41
C ALA A 49 19.35 -3.89 9.95
N ARG A 50 18.20 -4.33 9.43
CA ARG A 50 17.55 -5.61 9.75
C ARG A 50 17.66 -6.63 8.62
N ASP A 51 18.62 -6.44 7.72
CA ASP A 51 18.90 -7.34 6.60
C ASP A 51 17.74 -7.51 5.62
N TRP A 52 17.05 -6.43 5.28
CA TRP A 52 16.08 -6.40 4.18
C TRP A 52 16.67 -5.79 2.91
N ASN A 53 16.30 -6.36 1.76
CA ASN A 53 16.21 -5.61 0.52
C ASN A 53 14.97 -4.70 0.59
N ILE A 54 15.12 -3.44 0.17
CA ILE A 54 14.06 -2.45 0.18
C ILE A 54 14.10 -1.65 -1.11
N ALA A 55 12.96 -1.51 -1.79
CA ALA A 55 12.86 -0.85 -3.09
C ALA A 55 11.58 -0.02 -3.22
N TYR A 56 11.68 1.06 -3.99
CA TYR A 56 10.54 1.75 -4.60
C TYR A 56 10.36 1.24 -6.03
N PHE A 57 9.13 0.87 -6.39
CA PHE A 57 8.73 0.70 -7.77
C PHE A 57 8.26 2.05 -8.32
N TYR A 58 9.07 2.63 -9.20
CA TYR A 58 8.79 3.94 -9.77
C TYR A 58 7.95 3.83 -11.04
N TRP A 59 6.74 4.37 -10.98
CA TRP A 59 5.84 4.55 -12.12
C TRP A 59 5.40 6.01 -12.28
N ASN A 60 6.18 6.95 -11.73
CA ASN A 60 5.90 8.39 -11.65
C ASN A 60 5.42 8.98 -12.97
N GLN A 61 6.10 8.65 -14.07
CA GLN A 61 5.79 9.17 -15.40
C GLN A 61 4.36 8.84 -15.85
N LEU A 62 3.83 7.68 -15.44
CA LEU A 62 2.46 7.24 -15.74
C LEU A 62 1.46 7.66 -14.65
N ALA A 63 1.94 7.84 -13.42
CA ALA A 63 1.18 8.35 -12.28
C ALA A 63 1.00 9.87 -12.29
N ASP A 64 1.77 10.61 -13.08
CA ASP A 64 1.65 12.06 -13.24
C ASP A 64 0.53 12.40 -14.23
N GLU A 65 -0.69 12.45 -13.69
CA GLU A 65 -1.91 12.80 -14.40
C GLU A 65 -2.62 13.96 -13.72
N ALA A 66 -3.43 14.71 -14.48
CA ALA A 66 -4.18 15.83 -13.92
C ALA A 66 -5.37 15.36 -13.08
N GLU A 67 -5.87 14.16 -13.37
CA GLU A 67 -7.01 13.54 -12.71
C GLU A 67 -6.58 12.17 -12.18
N VAL A 68 -6.91 11.87 -10.92
CA VAL A 68 -6.54 10.61 -10.26
C VAL A 68 -7.01 9.37 -11.04
N LYS A 69 -8.22 9.42 -11.63
CA LYS A 69 -8.80 8.32 -12.43
C LYS A 69 -8.02 8.02 -13.72
N ASP A 70 -7.33 9.01 -14.27
CA ASP A 70 -6.55 8.84 -15.51
C ASP A 70 -5.25 8.08 -15.21
N ALA A 71 -4.66 8.29 -14.02
CA ALA A 71 -3.55 7.47 -13.53
C ALA A 71 -4.02 6.07 -13.10
N GLU A 72 -5.17 5.99 -12.42
CA GLU A 72 -5.77 4.73 -11.96
C GLU A 72 -6.00 3.75 -13.11
N ALA A 73 -6.62 4.19 -14.22
CA ALA A 73 -6.93 3.31 -15.34
C ALA A 73 -5.69 2.61 -15.92
N LYS A 74 -4.52 3.26 -15.88
CA LYS A 74 -3.24 2.69 -16.38
C LYS A 74 -2.75 1.52 -15.54
N ILE A 75 -3.14 1.42 -14.27
CA ILE A 75 -2.84 0.27 -13.41
C ILE A 75 -3.49 -0.99 -13.98
N TRP A 76 -4.73 -0.86 -14.45
CA TRP A 76 -5.58 -1.97 -14.86
C TRP A 76 -5.50 -2.29 -16.35
N THR A 77 -5.30 -1.28 -17.21
CA THR A 77 -5.29 -1.47 -18.66
C THR A 77 -4.42 -0.43 -19.39
N PRO A 78 -3.76 -0.80 -20.50
CA PRO A 78 -3.14 0.20 -21.38
C PRO A 78 -4.16 1.03 -22.17
N ASN A 79 -5.42 0.59 -22.22
CA ASN A 79 -6.48 1.14 -23.09
C ASN A 79 -7.55 1.92 -22.31
N GLY A 80 -7.20 2.46 -21.14
CA GLY A 80 -8.09 3.33 -20.37
C GLY A 80 -8.42 4.64 -21.11
N PRO A 81 -9.28 5.51 -20.55
CA PRO A 81 -9.77 6.73 -21.22
C PRO A 81 -8.69 7.67 -21.77
N ARG A 82 -7.49 7.65 -21.18
CA ARG A 82 -6.32 8.44 -21.61
C ARG A 82 -5.17 7.60 -22.17
N GLY A 83 -5.32 6.29 -22.22
CA GLY A 83 -4.26 5.35 -22.55
C GLY A 83 -2.99 5.52 -21.70
N MET A 84 -1.87 5.01 -22.20
CA MET A 84 -0.57 5.05 -21.51
C MET A 84 0.23 6.34 -21.76
N ARG A 85 -0.44 7.49 -21.93
CA ARG A 85 0.25 8.79 -22.06
C ARG A 85 1.04 9.14 -20.80
N TYR A 86 1.96 10.09 -20.89
CA TYR A 86 2.70 10.61 -19.75
C TYR A 86 2.92 12.12 -19.87
N ARG A 87 3.04 12.80 -18.72
CA ARG A 87 3.26 14.25 -18.68
C ARG A 87 4.74 14.60 -18.92
N LEU A 88 4.97 15.69 -19.64
CA LEU A 88 6.27 16.31 -19.85
C LEU A 88 6.51 17.46 -18.85
N ASN A 89 7.75 17.95 -18.74
CA ASN A 89 8.09 19.02 -17.80
C ASN A 89 7.41 20.37 -18.12
N ASP A 90 6.97 20.57 -19.37
CA ASP A 90 6.19 21.75 -19.79
C ASP A 90 4.68 21.63 -19.49
N GLY A 91 4.25 20.48 -18.92
CA GLY A 91 2.86 20.19 -18.60
C GLY A 91 2.05 19.58 -19.75
N SER A 92 2.62 19.47 -20.95
CA SER A 92 1.99 18.76 -22.06
C SER A 92 2.06 17.23 -21.86
N TYR A 93 1.30 16.48 -22.66
CA TYR A 93 1.31 15.00 -22.63
C TYR A 93 1.92 14.43 -23.90
N SER A 94 2.68 13.34 -23.73
CA SER A 94 3.26 12.56 -24.82
C SER A 94 2.78 11.10 -24.76
N THR A 95 2.76 10.44 -25.92
CA THR A 95 2.59 8.99 -26.05
C THR A 95 3.81 8.31 -26.68
N ALA A 96 4.89 9.05 -26.89
CA ALA A 96 6.12 8.51 -27.48
C ALA A 96 6.74 7.48 -26.54
N LEU A 97 6.98 6.25 -27.03
CA LEU A 97 7.48 5.13 -26.21
C LEU A 97 6.55 4.71 -25.06
N SER A 98 5.28 5.12 -25.10
CA SER A 98 4.28 4.62 -24.16
C SER A 98 4.19 3.09 -24.24
N PRO A 99 4.20 2.38 -23.11
CA PRO A 99 4.08 0.93 -23.12
C PRO A 99 2.70 0.52 -23.64
N ASN A 100 2.64 -0.66 -24.25
CA ASN A 100 1.39 -1.31 -24.66
C ASN A 100 0.86 -2.29 -23.59
N LYS A 101 1.29 -2.13 -22.34
CA LYS A 101 0.93 -2.95 -21.18
C LYS A 101 0.45 -2.05 -20.04
N SER A 102 -0.38 -2.59 -19.17
CA SER A 102 -0.76 -1.89 -17.93
C SER A 102 0.45 -1.76 -17.00
N VAL A 103 0.39 -0.83 -16.04
CA VAL A 103 1.44 -0.67 -15.02
C VAL A 103 1.58 -1.95 -14.18
N SER A 104 0.47 -2.64 -13.89
CA SER A 104 0.50 -3.90 -13.14
C SER A 104 1.20 -5.03 -13.90
N ASP A 105 1.02 -5.13 -15.21
CA ASP A 105 1.77 -6.10 -16.04
C ASP A 105 3.27 -5.79 -16.07
N ILE A 106 3.64 -4.51 -16.22
CA ILE A 106 5.04 -4.07 -16.20
C ILE A 106 5.68 -4.40 -14.84
N ALA A 107 4.97 -4.07 -13.75
CA ALA A 107 5.44 -4.34 -12.40
C ALA A 107 5.59 -5.84 -12.13
N PHE A 108 4.60 -6.65 -12.51
CA PHE A 108 4.67 -8.10 -12.43
C PHE A 108 5.90 -8.66 -13.14
N GLU A 109 6.15 -8.26 -14.39
CA GLU A 109 7.29 -8.73 -15.19
C GLU A 109 8.63 -8.33 -14.57
N GLN A 110 8.76 -7.08 -14.13
CA GLN A 110 10.00 -6.59 -13.54
C GLN A 110 10.29 -7.25 -12.19
N ILE A 111 9.28 -7.37 -11.32
CA ILE A 111 9.44 -7.94 -9.98
C ILE A 111 9.77 -9.43 -10.07
N THR A 112 9.05 -10.18 -10.89
CA THR A 112 9.32 -11.62 -11.07
C THR A 112 10.70 -11.87 -11.68
N SER A 113 11.16 -11.00 -12.58
CA SER A 113 12.51 -11.04 -13.14
C SER A 113 13.58 -10.79 -12.05
N VAL A 114 13.47 -9.68 -11.32
CA VAL A 114 14.45 -9.27 -10.29
C VAL A 114 14.53 -10.29 -9.16
N LEU A 115 13.38 -10.82 -8.72
CA LEU A 115 13.33 -11.72 -7.59
C LEU A 115 13.54 -13.19 -7.97
N SER A 116 13.60 -13.55 -9.26
CA SER A 116 13.66 -14.95 -9.73
C SER A 116 14.70 -15.83 -9.02
N GLY A 117 15.85 -15.26 -8.65
CA GLY A 117 16.92 -15.93 -7.90
C GLY A 117 16.86 -15.78 -6.37
N SER A 118 15.78 -15.23 -5.81
CA SER A 118 15.59 -15.07 -4.38
C SER A 118 15.52 -16.42 -3.68
N THR A 119 16.29 -16.54 -2.61
CA THR A 119 16.41 -17.69 -1.71
C THR A 119 15.95 -17.37 -0.29
N SER A 120 15.52 -16.14 -0.01
CA SER A 120 14.92 -15.79 1.29
C SER A 120 13.52 -16.37 1.46
N TYR A 121 12.80 -16.62 0.35
CA TYR A 121 11.38 -17.01 0.36
C TYR A 121 10.50 -16.08 1.21
N TYR A 122 10.84 -14.78 1.24
CA TYR A 122 10.05 -13.78 1.94
C TYR A 122 9.96 -12.49 1.13
N VAL A 123 8.75 -12.21 0.62
CA VAL A 123 8.42 -11.03 -0.17
C VAL A 123 7.25 -10.28 0.46
N ARG A 124 7.45 -9.00 0.75
CA ARG A 124 6.41 -8.08 1.19
C ARG A 124 6.15 -7.03 0.11
N LEU A 125 4.89 -6.80 -0.22
CA LEU A 125 4.49 -5.69 -1.07
C LEU A 125 3.74 -4.65 -0.23
N SER A 126 3.98 -3.37 -0.51
CA SER A 126 3.24 -2.28 0.12
C SER A 126 2.84 -1.25 -0.93
N GLY A 127 1.65 -0.68 -0.80
CA GLY A 127 1.17 0.35 -1.71
C GLY A 127 0.62 1.54 -0.93
N HIS A 128 0.80 2.75 -1.47
CA HIS A 128 0.20 3.97 -0.94
C HIS A 128 -0.80 4.55 -1.93
N SER A 129 -1.99 4.98 -1.46
CA SER A 129 -2.99 5.60 -2.33
C SER A 129 -3.36 4.69 -3.53
N LEU A 130 -3.25 5.16 -4.78
CA LEU A 130 -3.35 4.32 -5.99
C LEU A 130 -2.35 3.16 -6.02
N GLY A 131 -1.18 3.32 -5.40
CA GLY A 131 -0.18 2.29 -5.27
C GLY A 131 -0.70 1.04 -4.52
N SER A 132 -1.71 1.18 -3.67
CA SER A 132 -2.39 0.05 -3.02
C SER A 132 -3.14 -0.83 -4.01
N GLN A 133 -3.73 -0.24 -5.05
CA GLN A 133 -4.33 -1.01 -6.15
C GLN A 133 -3.25 -1.75 -6.92
N LEU A 134 -2.16 -1.06 -7.25
CA LEU A 134 -1.05 -1.64 -7.98
C LEU A 134 -0.41 -2.81 -7.20
N ALA A 135 -0.13 -2.62 -5.91
CA ALA A 135 0.40 -3.66 -5.03
C ALA A 135 -0.53 -4.87 -4.96
N THR A 136 -1.84 -4.64 -4.80
CA THR A 136 -2.85 -5.71 -4.76
C THR A 136 -2.90 -6.49 -6.07
N ASN A 137 -3.00 -5.79 -7.20
CA ASN A 137 -3.09 -6.40 -8.52
C ASN A 137 -1.81 -7.18 -8.88
N VAL A 138 -0.64 -6.63 -8.57
CA VAL A 138 0.64 -7.34 -8.75
C VAL A 138 0.73 -8.57 -7.86
N THR A 139 0.29 -8.48 -6.60
CA THR A 139 0.23 -9.62 -5.68
C THR A 139 -0.65 -10.74 -6.26
N LYS A 140 -1.82 -10.38 -6.80
CA LYS A 140 -2.73 -11.32 -7.47
C LYS A 140 -2.10 -11.97 -8.70
N LYS A 141 -1.46 -11.18 -9.57
CA LYS A 141 -0.77 -11.70 -10.77
C LYS A 141 0.36 -12.67 -10.41
N ILE A 142 1.16 -12.35 -9.40
CA ILE A 142 2.19 -13.26 -8.87
C ILE A 142 1.55 -14.53 -8.34
N SER A 143 0.51 -14.41 -7.51
CA SER A 143 -0.23 -15.54 -6.96
C SER A 143 -0.80 -16.46 -8.04
N ASP A 144 -1.38 -15.91 -9.12
CA ASP A 144 -1.90 -16.69 -10.23
C ASP A 144 -0.79 -17.37 -11.03
N ALA A 145 0.32 -16.67 -11.27
CA ALA A 145 1.46 -17.25 -11.95
C ALA A 145 2.10 -18.39 -11.15
N VAL A 146 2.21 -18.26 -9.82
CA VAL A 146 2.70 -19.32 -8.93
C VAL A 146 1.75 -20.51 -8.97
N TYR A 147 0.44 -20.27 -8.84
CA TYR A 147 -0.59 -21.31 -8.86
C TYR A 147 -0.60 -22.08 -10.20
N ASN A 148 -0.37 -21.37 -11.30
CA ASN A 148 -0.30 -21.96 -12.64
C ASN A 148 1.08 -22.56 -12.97
N GLY A 149 2.07 -22.43 -12.07
CA GLY A 149 3.42 -22.96 -12.27
C GLY A 149 4.27 -22.21 -13.31
N THR A 150 3.88 -20.99 -13.71
CA THR A 150 4.65 -20.18 -14.67
C THR A 150 5.77 -19.36 -14.00
N VAL A 151 5.72 -19.23 -12.68
CA VAL A 151 6.78 -18.64 -11.85
C VAL A 151 6.99 -19.47 -10.59
N GLY A 152 8.21 -19.44 -10.04
CA GLY A 152 8.60 -20.22 -8.87
C GLY A 152 7.87 -19.79 -7.59
N ASN A 153 7.63 -20.75 -6.70
CA ASN A 153 6.98 -20.52 -5.41
C ASN A 153 7.78 -19.58 -4.48
N ASN A 154 9.07 -19.42 -4.72
CA ASN A 154 9.95 -18.48 -4.03
C ASN A 154 9.54 -17.01 -4.21
N LEU A 155 8.65 -16.73 -5.17
CA LEU A 155 8.12 -15.39 -5.45
C LEU A 155 6.75 -15.13 -4.83
N THR A 156 6.16 -16.12 -4.15
CA THR A 156 4.91 -15.92 -3.42
C THR A 156 5.05 -14.72 -2.50
N VAL A 157 4.09 -13.80 -2.57
CA VAL A 157 4.06 -12.66 -1.65
C VAL A 157 3.55 -13.15 -0.31
N ASP A 158 4.28 -12.87 0.74
CA ASP A 158 4.01 -13.33 2.11
C ASP A 158 3.25 -12.29 2.93
N ARG A 159 3.24 -11.02 2.50
CA ARG A 159 2.51 -9.96 3.18
C ARG A 159 2.20 -8.78 2.28
N LEU A 160 0.98 -8.23 2.42
CA LEU A 160 0.50 -7.06 1.70
C LEU A 160 0.10 -5.94 2.67
N GLU A 161 0.61 -4.73 2.43
CA GLU A 161 0.37 -3.56 3.29
C GLU A 161 -0.26 -2.43 2.46
N LEU A 162 -1.48 -2.05 2.83
CA LEU A 162 -2.25 -1.00 2.18
C LEU A 162 -2.14 0.27 3.01
N LEU A 163 -1.28 1.19 2.58
CA LEU A 163 -0.99 2.41 3.29
C LEU A 163 -1.94 3.51 2.79
N ASP A 164 -2.95 3.84 3.59
CA ASP A 164 -4.05 4.76 3.27
C ASP A 164 -4.52 4.63 1.80
N PRO A 165 -5.01 3.44 1.40
CA PRO A 165 -5.34 3.13 0.03
C PRO A 165 -6.40 4.08 -0.56
N PHE A 166 -6.31 4.29 -1.87
CA PHE A 166 -7.35 4.95 -2.64
C PHE A 166 -8.01 3.96 -3.60
N TRP A 167 -9.34 3.94 -3.62
CA TRP A 167 -10.17 3.21 -4.58
C TRP A 167 -11.16 4.21 -5.15
N SER A 168 -11.35 4.28 -6.47
CA SER A 168 -12.44 5.10 -6.99
C SER A 168 -13.76 4.33 -7.09
N ALA A 169 -14.84 5.02 -6.72
CA ALA A 169 -16.22 4.60 -6.90
C ALA A 169 -16.66 4.74 -8.37
N ASP A 170 -17.84 4.22 -8.66
CA ASP A 170 -18.52 4.25 -9.96
C ASP A 170 -17.94 3.32 -11.03
N PRO A 171 -18.80 2.77 -11.91
CA PRO A 171 -18.41 1.84 -12.97
C PRO A 171 -17.23 2.27 -13.84
N LYS A 172 -16.35 1.32 -14.15
CA LYS A 172 -15.21 1.49 -15.06
C LYS A 172 -15.36 0.62 -16.29
N SER A 173 -15.61 1.24 -17.44
CA SER A 173 -15.75 0.51 -18.71
C SER A 173 -14.56 -0.38 -19.07
N TYR A 174 -13.38 -0.09 -18.53
CA TYR A 174 -12.17 -0.88 -18.73
C TYR A 174 -12.02 -2.09 -17.80
N LEU A 175 -12.91 -2.25 -16.82
CA LEU A 175 -12.97 -3.43 -15.94
C LEU A 175 -14.00 -4.45 -16.42
N GLY A 176 -15.06 -3.99 -17.09
CA GLY A 176 -16.11 -4.86 -17.63
C GLY A 176 -17.08 -5.30 -16.55
N ASP A 177 -17.64 -6.50 -16.70
CA ASP A 177 -18.57 -7.16 -15.77
C ASP A 177 -17.98 -8.55 -15.46
N ALA A 178 -16.99 -8.59 -14.58
CA ALA A 178 -16.23 -9.79 -14.27
C ALA A 178 -17.02 -10.78 -13.41
N ASN A 179 -18.01 -10.29 -12.65
CA ASN A 179 -18.85 -11.11 -11.79
C ASN A 179 -20.14 -11.61 -12.50
N GLY A 180 -20.48 -11.05 -13.67
CA GLY A 180 -21.62 -11.44 -14.49
C GLY A 180 -22.97 -10.95 -13.96
N ASP A 181 -23.00 -9.90 -13.13
CA ASP A 181 -24.23 -9.38 -12.51
C ASP A 181 -25.02 -8.41 -13.40
N GLY A 182 -24.48 -8.10 -14.59
CA GLY A 182 -25.08 -7.20 -15.57
C GLY A 182 -24.71 -5.73 -15.38
N ASN A 183 -23.89 -5.39 -14.38
CA ASN A 183 -23.37 -4.05 -14.16
C ASN A 183 -21.86 -4.01 -14.47
N THR A 184 -21.39 -2.82 -14.82
CA THR A 184 -19.95 -2.62 -15.00
C THR A 184 -19.29 -2.41 -13.63
N ASP A 185 -18.24 -3.19 -13.37
CA ASP A 185 -17.50 -3.21 -12.11
C ASP A 185 -16.76 -1.90 -11.85
N TRP A 186 -16.38 -1.67 -10.60
CA TRP A 186 -15.43 -0.63 -10.24
C TRP A 186 -14.21 -1.17 -9.46
N VAL A 187 -13.23 -0.30 -9.27
CA VAL A 187 -11.89 -0.66 -8.76
C VAL A 187 -11.93 -1.25 -7.35
N GLY A 188 -12.80 -0.71 -6.49
CA GLY A 188 -12.95 -1.20 -5.11
C GLY A 188 -13.40 -2.65 -5.05
N GLU A 189 -14.23 -3.11 -5.99
CA GLU A 189 -14.69 -4.49 -6.07
C GLU A 189 -13.57 -5.42 -6.48
N HIS A 190 -12.84 -5.09 -7.55
CA HIS A 190 -11.70 -5.87 -8.00
C HIS A 190 -10.61 -5.99 -6.93
N ALA A 191 -10.26 -4.88 -6.26
CA ALA A 191 -9.29 -4.92 -5.17
C ALA A 191 -9.76 -5.86 -4.04
N ARG A 192 -11.05 -5.83 -3.70
CA ARG A 192 -11.64 -6.71 -2.69
C ARG A 192 -11.63 -8.18 -3.12
N TRP A 193 -12.01 -8.50 -4.36
CA TRP A 193 -12.01 -9.87 -4.87
C TRP A 193 -10.60 -10.45 -4.99
N ASP A 194 -9.64 -9.63 -5.40
CA ASP A 194 -8.23 -10.01 -5.46
C ASP A 194 -7.69 -10.30 -4.05
N ILE A 195 -7.96 -9.43 -3.08
CA ILE A 195 -7.57 -9.65 -1.68
C ILE A 195 -8.24 -10.90 -1.12
N GLN A 196 -9.55 -11.11 -1.35
CA GLN A 196 -10.23 -12.33 -0.94
C GLN A 196 -9.53 -13.58 -1.49
N THR A 197 -9.23 -13.58 -2.78
CA THR A 197 -8.55 -14.70 -3.43
C THR A 197 -7.17 -14.95 -2.82
N LEU A 198 -6.44 -13.89 -2.49
CA LEU A 198 -5.11 -13.98 -1.87
C LEU A 198 -5.18 -14.54 -0.45
N ILE A 199 -6.18 -14.13 0.33
CA ILE A 199 -6.45 -14.66 1.67
C ILE A 199 -6.83 -16.14 1.56
N ASP A 200 -7.77 -16.51 0.70
CA ASP A 200 -8.24 -17.89 0.59
C ASP A 200 -7.16 -18.85 0.09
N ARG A 201 -6.30 -18.39 -0.83
CA ARG A 201 -5.26 -19.24 -1.44
C ARG A 201 -4.02 -19.40 -0.55
N HIS A 202 -3.60 -18.32 0.11
CA HIS A 202 -2.29 -18.26 0.79
C HIS A 202 -2.38 -17.94 2.28
N ASN A 203 -3.59 -17.74 2.82
CA ASN A 203 -3.78 -17.13 4.14
C ASN A 203 -3.01 -15.81 4.26
N LEU A 204 -2.97 -15.01 3.18
CA LEU A 204 -2.09 -13.84 3.08
C LEU A 204 -2.42 -12.82 4.20
N PRO A 205 -1.46 -12.46 5.07
CA PRO A 205 -1.59 -11.32 5.97
C PRO A 205 -1.74 -10.02 5.18
N VAL A 206 -2.87 -9.34 5.38
CA VAL A 206 -3.14 -8.02 4.78
C VAL A 206 -3.45 -7.02 5.87
N THR A 207 -2.82 -5.84 5.82
CA THR A 207 -3.12 -4.73 6.72
C THR A 207 -3.53 -3.49 5.94
N TRP A 208 -4.56 -2.80 6.41
CA TRP A 208 -4.94 -1.48 5.98
C TRP A 208 -4.66 -0.47 7.09
N TYR A 209 -3.71 0.44 6.81
CA TYR A 209 -3.38 1.60 7.64
C TYR A 209 -4.17 2.82 7.18
N LYS A 210 -5.30 3.13 7.81
CA LYS A 210 -6.11 4.30 7.50
C LYS A 210 -5.61 5.51 8.28
N SER A 211 -5.14 6.54 7.60
CA SER A 211 -4.66 7.78 8.23
C SER A 211 -5.52 8.99 7.90
N SER A 212 -6.29 8.95 6.81
CA SER A 212 -7.04 10.11 6.32
C SER A 212 -8.49 9.77 5.94
N GLY A 213 -9.23 10.82 5.55
CA GLY A 213 -10.55 10.71 4.92
C GLY A 213 -10.49 10.75 3.39
N ILE A 214 -9.39 10.32 2.75
CA ILE A 214 -9.22 10.43 1.29
C ILE A 214 -10.32 9.71 0.51
N LEU A 215 -10.86 8.62 1.07
CA LEU A 215 -11.98 7.86 0.49
C LEU A 215 -13.34 8.52 0.70
N ASP A 216 -13.42 9.51 1.59
CA ASP A 216 -14.65 10.28 1.85
C ASP A 216 -14.77 11.52 0.97
N ILE A 217 -13.76 11.81 0.15
CA ILE A 217 -13.70 12.97 -0.73
C ILE A 217 -13.50 12.54 -2.19
N TRP A 218 -13.80 13.47 -3.10
CA TRP A 218 -13.67 13.29 -4.56
C TRP A 218 -14.53 12.13 -5.09
N ILE A 219 -13.90 11.13 -5.70
CA ILE A 219 -14.54 9.95 -6.29
C ILE A 219 -14.22 8.69 -5.48
N GLY A 220 -13.88 8.81 -4.21
CA GLY A 220 -13.47 7.69 -3.36
C GLY A 220 -14.58 6.66 -3.13
N ASP A 221 -14.21 5.38 -3.13
CA ASP A 221 -15.00 4.28 -2.59
C ASP A 221 -14.45 3.89 -1.21
N ARG A 222 -15.30 3.96 -0.18
CA ARG A 222 -14.92 3.55 1.19
C ARG A 222 -14.54 2.08 1.29
N ASN A 223 -15.05 1.24 0.40
CA ASN A 223 -14.82 -0.21 0.39
C ASN A 223 -14.96 -0.85 1.79
N THR A 224 -16.05 -0.52 2.50
CA THR A 224 -16.26 -0.91 3.90
C THR A 224 -16.28 -2.42 4.13
N ILE A 225 -16.64 -3.20 3.11
CA ILE A 225 -16.56 -4.67 3.18
C ILE A 225 -15.11 -5.12 3.35
N LEU A 226 -14.15 -4.46 2.67
CA LEU A 226 -12.73 -4.77 2.79
C LEU A 226 -12.19 -4.46 4.20
N GLU A 227 -12.72 -3.45 4.89
CA GLU A 227 -12.33 -3.14 6.28
C GLU A 227 -12.50 -4.39 7.17
N GLY A 228 -13.61 -5.13 7.04
CA GLY A 228 -13.89 -6.37 7.77
C GLY A 228 -13.18 -7.64 7.27
N MET A 229 -12.33 -7.55 6.25
CA MET A 229 -11.58 -8.71 5.71
C MET A 229 -10.12 -8.71 6.12
N VAL A 230 -9.56 -7.53 6.41
CA VAL A 230 -8.12 -7.33 6.62
C VAL A 230 -7.85 -6.87 8.07
N THR A 231 -6.58 -6.77 8.45
CA THR A 231 -6.24 -6.05 9.68
C THR A 231 -6.46 -4.56 9.46
N PHE A 232 -7.51 -4.01 10.05
CA PHE A 232 -7.87 -2.61 9.85
C PHE A 232 -7.44 -1.74 11.04
N ILE A 233 -6.53 -0.79 10.78
CA ILE A 233 -6.04 0.12 11.82
C ILE A 233 -6.19 1.58 11.40
N HIS A 234 -6.47 2.45 12.38
CA HIS A 234 -6.55 3.89 12.21
C HIS A 234 -5.34 4.58 12.83
N ASN A 235 -4.48 5.12 11.98
CA ASN A 235 -3.43 6.04 12.36
C ASN A 235 -4.02 7.44 12.56
N ARG A 236 -3.78 8.04 13.73
CA ARG A 236 -4.28 9.34 14.15
C ARG A 236 -3.12 10.33 14.26
N PHE A 237 -2.75 10.93 13.13
CA PHE A 237 -1.72 11.98 13.08
C PHE A 237 -2.28 13.34 13.53
N TRP A 238 -2.42 13.54 14.84
CA TRP A 238 -2.94 14.78 15.46
C TRP A 238 -1.89 15.89 15.60
N TYR A 239 -0.63 15.61 15.29
CA TYR A 239 0.36 16.65 15.00
C TYR A 239 0.08 17.38 13.67
N LEU A 240 -0.80 16.82 12.82
CA LEU A 240 -1.38 17.49 11.66
C LEU A 240 -2.78 18.01 11.98
N SER A 241 -3.18 19.09 11.31
CA SER A 241 -4.51 19.67 11.53
C SER A 241 -5.63 18.70 11.15
N GLY A 242 -6.79 18.82 11.81
CA GLY A 242 -7.96 17.97 11.59
C GLY A 242 -8.34 17.80 10.10
N PRO A 243 -8.60 18.90 9.36
CA PRO A 243 -9.02 18.90 7.96
C PRO A 243 -7.90 18.59 6.94
N ASP A 244 -6.66 18.39 7.37
CA ASP A 244 -5.52 18.18 6.48
C ASP A 244 -5.44 16.72 6.00
N PHE A 245 -6.42 16.32 5.19
CA PHE A 245 -6.52 14.96 4.68
C PHE A 245 -5.33 14.58 3.80
N VAL A 246 -4.82 15.51 3.00
CA VAL A 246 -3.71 15.24 2.06
C VAL A 246 -2.41 14.97 2.80
N ASN A 247 -2.04 15.78 3.81
CA ASN A 247 -0.82 15.48 4.55
C ASN A 247 -0.98 14.22 5.40
N LYS A 248 -2.17 13.97 5.99
CA LYS A 248 -2.41 12.72 6.71
C LYS A 248 -2.28 11.50 5.80
N HIS A 249 -2.82 11.60 4.60
CA HIS A 249 -2.70 10.58 3.56
C HIS A 249 -1.24 10.29 3.26
N ASN A 250 -0.44 11.32 2.99
CA ASN A 250 0.99 11.16 2.67
C ASN A 250 1.85 10.68 3.85
N HIS A 251 1.52 11.07 5.09
CA HIS A 251 2.33 10.76 6.27
C HIS A 251 2.26 9.30 6.73
N VAL A 252 1.33 8.50 6.20
CA VAL A 252 1.24 7.07 6.54
C VAL A 252 2.46 6.28 6.04
N VAL A 253 3.04 6.71 4.90
CA VAL A 253 4.19 6.05 4.28
C VAL A 253 5.43 6.17 5.17
N PRO A 254 5.90 7.39 5.51
CA PRO A 254 7.05 7.51 6.40
C PRO A 254 6.77 6.93 7.79
N TRP A 255 5.54 7.01 8.31
CA TRP A 255 5.17 6.34 9.56
C TRP A 255 5.38 4.82 9.48
N TYR A 256 4.86 4.16 8.44
CA TYR A 256 5.00 2.71 8.26
C TYR A 256 6.48 2.31 8.14
N PHE A 257 7.24 2.97 7.26
CA PHE A 257 8.65 2.63 7.05
C PHE A 257 9.50 2.93 8.29
N ARG A 258 9.23 4.03 9.02
CA ARG A 258 9.91 4.35 10.28
C ARG A 258 9.56 3.36 11.40
N SER A 259 8.35 2.80 11.41
CA SER A 259 7.92 1.82 12.44
C SER A 259 8.78 0.55 12.45
N MET A 260 9.56 0.30 11.39
CA MET A 260 10.56 -0.77 11.39
C MET A 260 11.67 -0.57 12.43
N ALA A 261 11.94 0.66 12.86
CA ALA A 261 12.98 0.97 13.82
C ALA A 261 12.67 0.51 15.26
N SER A 262 11.40 0.51 15.65
CA SER A 262 10.93 0.27 17.02
C SER A 262 10.37 -1.15 17.23
N ASN A 263 9.91 -1.44 18.44
CA ASN A 263 9.04 -2.59 18.67
C ASN A 263 7.64 -2.29 18.08
N ALA A 264 6.89 -3.35 17.76
CA ALA A 264 5.51 -3.16 17.34
C ALA A 264 4.71 -2.45 18.46
N PRO A 265 3.76 -1.56 18.12
CA PRO A 265 2.95 -0.84 19.10
C PRO A 265 2.15 -1.77 20.00
N GLU A 266 1.91 -1.36 21.24
CA GLU A 266 1.11 -2.13 22.18
C GLU A 266 -0.38 -2.10 21.81
N GLU A 267 -1.05 -3.26 21.90
CA GLU A 267 -2.51 -3.33 21.90
C GLU A 267 -3.04 -3.07 23.31
N VAL A 268 -3.99 -2.13 23.42
CA VAL A 268 -4.67 -1.80 24.67
C VAL A 268 -6.19 -1.94 24.53
N THR A 269 -6.88 -2.01 25.67
CA THR A 269 -8.32 -1.71 25.76
C THR A 269 -8.52 -0.49 26.65
N ILE A 270 -9.58 0.28 26.39
CA ILE A 270 -9.96 1.43 27.20
C ILE A 270 -11.29 1.13 27.88
N THR A 271 -11.32 1.26 29.21
CA THR A 271 -12.55 1.13 29.98
C THR A 271 -13.42 2.39 29.81
N TRP A 272 -14.70 2.30 30.15
CA TRP A 272 -15.62 3.44 30.08
C TRP A 272 -15.20 4.67 30.91
N TRP A 273 -14.33 4.48 31.89
CA TRP A 273 -13.72 5.57 32.67
C TRP A 273 -12.44 6.15 32.06
N GLY A 274 -12.05 5.71 30.86
CA GLY A 274 -10.81 6.12 30.18
C GLY A 274 -9.54 5.40 30.65
N ALA A 275 -9.63 4.44 31.57
CA ALA A 275 -8.45 3.71 32.02
C ALA A 275 -7.98 2.72 30.95
N ARG A 276 -6.71 2.84 30.54
CA ARG A 276 -6.01 1.96 29.59
C ARG A 276 -5.48 0.70 30.26
N ARG A 277 -5.58 -0.44 29.58
CA ARG A 277 -4.98 -1.73 30.00
C ARG A 277 -4.36 -2.42 28.80
N THR A 278 -3.11 -2.84 28.92
CA THR A 278 -2.43 -3.67 27.92
C THR A 278 -3.14 -5.01 27.78
N THR A 279 -3.34 -5.50 26.56
CA THR A 279 -3.90 -6.84 26.33
C THR A 279 -2.85 -7.94 26.35
N GLY A 280 -1.57 -7.56 26.36
CA GLY A 280 -0.42 -8.46 26.17
C GLY A 280 -0.18 -8.81 24.69
N LYS A 281 -0.96 -8.22 23.77
CA LYS A 281 -0.76 -8.35 22.31
C LYS A 281 -0.21 -7.07 21.70
N LEU A 282 0.19 -7.18 20.44
CA LEU A 282 0.75 -6.09 19.64
C LEU A 282 -0.27 -5.65 18.58
N ALA A 283 -0.25 -4.37 18.22
CA ALA A 283 -0.97 -3.82 17.09
C ALA A 283 -0.11 -3.86 15.80
N ALA A 284 -0.68 -3.46 14.67
CA ALA A 284 -0.01 -3.57 13.38
C ALA A 284 1.03 -2.46 13.17
N SER A 285 2.15 -2.84 12.58
CA SER A 285 3.29 -2.01 12.18
C SER A 285 4.17 -2.83 11.24
N ALA A 286 5.21 -2.22 10.68
CA ALA A 286 6.20 -2.95 9.88
C ALA A 286 6.89 -4.08 10.66
N ARG A 287 6.96 -3.99 11.99
CA ARG A 287 7.64 -4.95 12.90
C ARG A 287 6.75 -6.04 13.46
N THR A 288 5.43 -5.91 13.32
CA THR A 288 4.47 -6.90 13.81
C THR A 288 4.64 -8.20 13.02
N SER A 289 4.55 -9.37 13.66
CA SER A 289 4.69 -10.66 12.96
C SER A 289 3.50 -10.95 12.05
N ASP A 290 3.71 -11.75 11.02
CA ASP A 290 2.65 -12.11 10.06
C ASP A 290 1.54 -12.93 10.70
N SER A 291 1.90 -13.84 11.62
CA SER A 291 0.94 -14.58 12.43
C SER A 291 0.03 -13.65 13.23
N ARG A 292 0.59 -12.56 13.76
CA ARG A 292 -0.18 -11.59 14.52
C ARG A 292 -1.09 -10.78 13.60
N ILE A 293 -0.63 -10.38 12.41
CA ILE A 293 -1.49 -9.73 11.41
C ILE A 293 -2.63 -10.67 11.01
N GLN A 294 -2.38 -11.95 10.76
CA GLN A 294 -3.43 -12.94 10.48
C GLN A 294 -4.45 -13.06 11.62
N GLU A 295 -4.01 -13.07 12.87
CA GLU A 295 -4.92 -13.06 14.03
C GLU A 295 -5.79 -11.79 14.12
N MET A 296 -5.33 -10.68 13.55
CA MET A 296 -6.00 -9.40 13.59
C MET A 296 -7.00 -9.21 12.44
N MET A 297 -6.90 -10.01 11.38
CA MET A 297 -7.81 -9.94 10.23
C MET A 297 -9.23 -10.38 10.60
N GLY A 298 -10.20 -9.84 9.87
CA GLY A 298 -11.62 -10.16 10.00
C GLY A 298 -12.46 -9.02 10.58
N ASP A 299 -13.71 -9.33 10.89
CA ASP A 299 -14.77 -8.38 11.25
C ASP A 299 -15.04 -8.33 12.76
N ARG A 300 -14.13 -8.86 13.57
CA ARG A 300 -14.29 -8.89 15.02
C ARG A 300 -13.78 -7.62 15.70
N TYR A 301 -12.62 -7.14 15.26
CA TYR A 301 -11.95 -6.00 15.85
C TYR A 301 -11.30 -5.09 14.81
N HIS A 302 -11.24 -3.80 15.13
CA HIS A 302 -10.37 -2.84 14.46
C HIS A 302 -9.52 -2.11 15.51
N TRP A 303 -8.44 -1.45 15.09
CA TRP A 303 -7.50 -0.79 16.01
C TRP A 303 -7.47 0.73 15.78
N ASP A 304 -7.57 1.51 16.85
CA ASP A 304 -7.53 2.98 16.78
C ASP A 304 -6.33 3.51 17.56
N GLN A 305 -5.49 4.35 16.95
CA GLN A 305 -4.33 4.91 17.64
C GLN A 305 -4.79 5.81 18.80
N VAL A 306 -4.24 5.57 19.99
CA VAL A 306 -4.59 6.29 21.22
C VAL A 306 -3.39 6.93 21.92
N GLU A 307 -2.16 6.51 21.59
CA GLU A 307 -0.92 7.20 21.97
C GLU A 307 0.00 7.42 20.77
N GLY A 308 0.97 8.33 20.91
CA GLY A 308 1.88 8.78 19.83
C GLY A 308 1.24 9.72 18.80
N ARG A 309 -0.03 10.08 18.99
CA ARG A 309 -0.81 10.89 18.03
C ARG A 309 -0.24 12.27 17.75
N TYR A 310 0.54 12.83 18.69
CA TYR A 310 1.09 14.18 18.61
C TYR A 310 2.58 14.20 18.24
N THR A 311 3.16 13.06 17.87
CA THR A 311 4.56 12.93 17.44
C THR A 311 4.61 12.23 16.08
N THR A 312 5.69 12.42 15.35
CA THR A 312 5.98 11.73 14.08
C THR A 312 6.70 10.38 14.30
N ASP A 313 7.05 10.07 15.55
CA ASP A 313 7.85 8.92 15.91
C ASP A 313 6.93 7.76 16.31
N PRO A 314 6.90 6.64 15.58
CA PRO A 314 6.01 5.53 15.87
C PRO A 314 6.39 4.73 17.13
N SER A 315 7.48 5.07 17.82
CA SER A 315 7.96 4.30 18.99
C SER A 315 7.14 4.50 20.26
N ASP A 316 6.34 5.56 20.36
CA ASP A 316 5.44 5.85 21.48
C ASP A 316 3.97 5.47 21.21
N ASP A 317 3.71 4.83 20.06
CA ASP A 317 2.36 4.46 19.64
C ASP A 317 1.74 3.37 20.52
N GLN A 318 0.45 3.54 20.81
CA GLN A 318 -0.44 2.48 21.32
C GLN A 318 -1.74 2.50 20.53
N PHE A 319 -2.34 1.33 20.34
CA PHE A 319 -3.61 1.20 19.63
C PHE A 319 -4.66 0.51 20.50
N GLU A 320 -5.82 1.12 20.61
CA GLU A 320 -7.00 0.53 21.24
C GLU A 320 -7.63 -0.48 20.30
N ARG A 321 -7.83 -1.71 20.78
CA ARG A 321 -8.66 -2.72 20.11
C ARG A 321 -10.14 -2.44 20.38
N LYS A 322 -10.91 -2.20 19.32
CA LYS A 322 -12.33 -1.87 19.35
C LYS A 322 -13.13 -2.94 18.61
N ASN A 323 -14.34 -3.24 19.09
CA ASN A 323 -15.30 -4.04 18.31
C ASN A 323 -15.79 -3.21 17.13
N TYR A 324 -16.13 -3.86 16.02
CA TYR A 324 -16.89 -3.24 14.92
C TYR A 324 -18.30 -2.82 15.35
#